data_AF-A0A061QPK9-F1
#
_entry.id   AF-A0A061QPK9-F1
#
_cell.length_a   1.000
_cell.length_b   1.000
_cell.length_c   1.000
_cell.angle_alpha   90.00
_cell.angle_beta   90.00
_cell.angle_gamma   90.00
#
_symmetry.space_group_name_H-M   'P 1'
#
loop_
_entity.id
_entity.type
_entity.pdbx_description
1 polymer ?
#
loop_
_entity_poly.entity_id
_entity_poly.type
_entity_poly.pdbx_seq_one_letter_code
_entity_poly.pdbx_strand_id
1 'polypeptide(L)'
;MSGAVENSGPSSGTAEQGIIDLCRKHSEGLSEAVLDKELSGFDISAKAAAINSLLQQQRLQIFKSPDGSLVYKEIKVEDAAKFKGLGPQEMLVYQLIKQTGNKGMWTKDMKFQSNLQQPQITKILKTLEGRNLVKSVRSVTGGNKKVYMLYELEPSRELTGGAWYTEQKFDSEFIEALREACSQFIHKQGDVTLGDVVEFIHSRGFVKVDLREEDVLSVINSLVYDGRIDSVDDEDDVEHFRPAMLKIPRQSAFTSIPCGVCPVFAQCRPDGPISPAKCIYFDKWLDF
;
A
#
# COMPACT_ATOMS: atom_id res chain seq x y z
N MET A 1 37.21 -34.01 59.18
CA MET A 1 37.55 -33.65 57.79
C MET A 1 36.39 -34.10 56.92
N SER A 2 35.36 -33.25 56.84
CA SER A 2 34.16 -33.53 56.04
C SER A 2 34.26 -32.71 54.76
N GLY A 3 34.53 -33.39 53.64
CA GLY A 3 34.43 -32.80 52.31
C GLY A 3 32.96 -32.67 51.96
N ALA A 4 32.48 -31.44 51.86
CA ALA A 4 31.15 -31.13 51.35
C ALA A 4 31.23 -31.07 49.83
N VAL A 5 30.35 -31.86 49.20
CA VAL A 5 30.11 -31.97 47.77
C VAL A 5 29.50 -30.66 47.27
N GLU A 6 30.19 -29.97 46.36
CA GLU A 6 29.62 -28.86 45.59
C GLU A 6 28.64 -29.44 44.57
N ASN A 7 27.34 -29.36 44.90
CA ASN A 7 26.27 -29.67 43.97
C ASN A 7 25.85 -28.37 43.27
N SER A 8 26.45 -28.10 42.11
CA SER A 8 26.07 -26.99 41.24
C SER A 8 24.72 -27.30 40.59
N GLY A 9 23.64 -26.77 41.16
CA GLY A 9 22.32 -26.74 40.50
C GLY A 9 22.40 -26.01 39.16
N PRO A 10 21.58 -26.39 38.16
CA PRO A 10 21.67 -25.79 36.83
C PRO A 10 21.35 -24.30 36.93
N SER A 11 22.33 -23.47 36.56
CA SER A 11 22.22 -22.02 36.54
C SER A 11 20.99 -21.58 35.73
N SER A 12 20.22 -20.60 36.23
CA SER A 12 19.09 -20.00 35.51
C SER A 12 19.39 -19.64 34.05
N GLY A 13 20.65 -19.30 33.73
CA GLY A 13 21.12 -19.02 32.37
C GLY A 13 21.00 -20.17 31.37
N THR A 14 21.07 -21.44 31.79
CA THR A 14 20.89 -22.59 30.86
C THR A 14 19.42 -22.79 30.48
N ALA A 15 18.50 -22.46 31.39
CA ALA A 15 17.06 -22.53 31.12
C ALA A 15 16.64 -21.38 30.18
N GLU A 16 17.18 -20.17 30.37
CA GLU A 16 16.95 -19.04 29.47
C GLU A 16 17.39 -19.35 28.03
N GLN A 17 18.61 -19.87 27.87
CA GLN A 17 19.16 -20.21 26.56
C GLN A 17 18.36 -21.34 25.88
N GLY A 18 17.93 -22.35 26.64
CA GLY A 18 17.11 -23.45 26.14
C GLY A 18 15.73 -22.99 25.63
N ILE A 19 15.08 -22.05 26.33
CA ILE A 19 13.80 -21.45 25.90
C ILE A 19 13.98 -20.68 24.58
N ILE A 20 15.07 -19.91 24.46
CA ILE A 20 15.37 -19.16 23.24
C ILE A 20 15.63 -20.10 22.06
N ASP A 21 16.43 -21.14 22.24
CA ASP A 21 16.73 -22.10 21.18
C ASP A 21 15.50 -22.91 20.75
N LEU A 22 14.56 -23.19 21.67
CA LEU A 22 13.26 -23.76 21.35
C LEU A 22 12.39 -22.79 20.54
N CYS A 23 12.34 -21.52 20.93
CA CYS A 23 11.62 -20.49 20.16
C CYS A 23 12.23 -20.27 18.76
N ARG A 24 13.54 -20.46 18.57
CA ARG A 24 14.18 -20.44 17.24
C ARG A 24 13.74 -21.60 16.35
N LYS A 25 13.52 -22.78 16.93
CA LYS A 25 13.06 -23.97 16.20
C LYS A 25 11.59 -23.87 15.78
N HIS A 26 10.78 -23.06 16.46
CA HIS A 26 9.35 -22.87 16.17
C HIS A 26 9.03 -21.39 15.89
N SER A 27 9.22 -20.97 14.63
CA SER A 27 9.01 -19.61 14.15
C SER A 27 7.58 -19.07 14.27
N GLU A 28 6.59 -19.95 14.39
CA GLU A 28 5.17 -19.61 14.53
C GLU A 28 4.75 -19.35 16.00
N GLY A 29 5.57 -19.77 16.98
CA GLY A 29 5.32 -19.62 18.41
C GLY A 29 5.29 -20.96 19.17
N LEU A 30 5.76 -20.96 20.41
CA LEU A 30 5.79 -22.12 21.30
C LEU A 30 4.55 -22.13 22.21
N SER A 31 3.69 -23.14 22.14
CA SER A 31 2.61 -23.28 23.14
C SER A 31 3.16 -23.73 24.49
N GLU A 32 2.49 -23.31 25.57
CA GLU A 32 2.81 -23.69 26.96
C GLU A 32 2.97 -25.22 27.14
N ALA A 33 2.17 -26.02 26.44
CA ALA A 33 2.26 -27.48 26.46
C ALA A 33 3.56 -28.04 25.84
N VAL A 34 4.10 -27.40 24.80
CA VAL A 34 5.38 -27.79 24.17
C VAL A 34 6.54 -27.36 25.06
N LEU A 35 6.42 -26.17 25.66
CA LEU A 35 7.39 -25.63 26.60
C LEU A 35 7.49 -26.52 27.85
N ASP A 36 6.36 -27.02 28.36
CA ASP A 36 6.34 -27.93 29.51
C ASP A 36 6.89 -29.33 29.21
N LYS A 37 6.64 -29.85 28.01
CA LYS A 37 7.11 -31.17 27.59
C LYS A 37 8.63 -31.21 27.39
N GLU A 38 9.19 -30.22 26.70
CA GLU A 38 10.64 -30.13 26.42
C GLU A 38 11.46 -29.70 27.63
N LEU A 39 10.90 -28.89 28.53
CA LEU A 39 11.57 -28.46 29.77
C LEU A 39 11.17 -29.32 30.98
N SER A 40 10.69 -30.55 30.79
CA SER A 40 10.29 -31.46 31.87
C SER A 40 11.42 -31.79 32.88
N GLY A 41 12.67 -31.47 32.56
CA GLY A 41 13.84 -31.58 33.46
C GLY A 41 14.10 -30.40 34.40
N PHE A 42 13.34 -29.30 34.31
CA PHE A 42 13.50 -28.10 35.16
C PHE A 42 12.30 -27.91 36.09
N ASP A 43 12.57 -27.43 37.31
CA ASP A 43 11.52 -27.10 38.28
C ASP A 43 10.60 -25.98 37.77
N ILE A 44 9.30 -26.05 38.10
CA ILE A 44 8.25 -25.12 37.67
C ILE A 44 8.62 -23.68 38.08
N SER A 45 9.23 -23.52 39.26
CA SER A 45 9.71 -22.23 39.76
C SER A 45 10.86 -21.66 38.93
N ALA A 46 11.82 -22.52 38.53
CA ALA A 46 12.95 -22.13 37.70
C ALA A 46 12.52 -21.75 36.27
N LYS A 47 11.53 -22.47 35.71
CA LYS A 47 10.90 -22.11 34.42
C LYS A 47 10.23 -20.75 34.49
N ALA A 48 9.40 -20.52 35.52
CA ALA A 48 8.71 -19.24 35.70
C ALA A 48 9.70 -18.08 35.89
N ALA A 49 10.80 -18.30 36.64
CA ALA A 49 11.86 -17.33 36.81
C ALA A 49 12.58 -17.00 35.49
N ALA A 50 12.90 -18.02 34.68
CA ALA A 50 13.52 -17.85 33.37
C ALA A 50 12.59 -17.14 32.38
N ILE A 51 11.29 -17.50 32.36
CA ILE A 51 10.29 -16.82 31.53
C ILE A 51 10.14 -15.36 31.96
N ASN A 52 9.99 -15.09 33.25
CA ASN A 52 9.88 -13.72 33.77
C ASN A 52 11.15 -12.90 33.47
N SER A 53 12.33 -13.50 33.60
CA SER A 53 13.61 -12.88 33.22
C SER A 53 13.64 -12.57 31.72
N LEU A 54 13.26 -13.52 30.86
CA LEU A 54 13.22 -13.32 29.41
C LEU A 54 12.16 -12.29 28.96
N LEU A 55 11.02 -12.21 29.67
CA LEU A 55 10.01 -11.18 29.47
C LEU A 55 10.50 -9.80 29.92
N GLN A 56 11.19 -9.74 31.06
CA GLN A 56 11.80 -8.52 31.59
C GLN A 56 12.95 -8.03 30.69
N GLN A 57 13.69 -8.96 30.10
CA GLN A 57 14.70 -8.71 29.07
C GLN A 57 14.10 -8.43 27.68
N GLN A 58 12.76 -8.54 27.52
CA GLN A 58 12.04 -8.35 26.27
C GLN A 58 12.54 -9.21 25.09
N ARG A 59 13.07 -10.39 25.40
CA ARG A 59 13.51 -11.38 24.41
C ARG A 59 12.41 -12.38 24.05
N LEU A 60 11.32 -12.37 24.81
CA LEU A 60 10.19 -13.28 24.68
C LEU A 60 8.89 -12.47 24.67
N GLN A 61 7.95 -12.82 23.80
CA GLN A 61 6.60 -12.23 23.75
C GLN A 61 5.56 -13.31 24.03
N ILE A 62 4.61 -13.03 24.92
CA ILE A 62 3.48 -13.93 25.22
C ILE A 62 2.28 -13.51 24.36
N PHE A 63 1.69 -14.49 23.69
CA PHE A 63 0.42 -14.41 22.99
C PHE A 63 -0.59 -15.26 23.76
N LYS A 64 -1.85 -14.84 23.76
CA LYS A 64 -2.96 -15.72 24.15
C LYS A 64 -3.58 -16.24 22.86
N SER A 65 -3.52 -17.55 22.65
CA SER A 65 -4.25 -18.20 21.56
C SER A 65 -5.76 -18.12 21.81
N PRO A 66 -6.58 -18.23 20.75
CA PRO A 66 -8.05 -18.29 20.86
C PRO A 66 -8.54 -19.39 21.80
N ASP A 67 -7.75 -20.46 21.95
CA ASP A 67 -8.02 -21.62 22.81
C ASP A 67 -7.65 -21.40 24.29
N GLY A 68 -7.22 -20.19 24.66
CA GLY A 68 -6.85 -19.83 26.05
C GLY A 68 -5.43 -20.22 26.46
N SER A 69 -4.66 -20.88 25.60
CA SER A 69 -3.26 -21.26 25.84
C SER A 69 -2.28 -20.11 25.60
N LEU A 70 -1.21 -20.05 26.40
CA LEU A 70 -0.13 -19.07 26.22
C LEU A 70 0.84 -19.57 25.15
N VAL A 71 1.14 -18.71 24.17
CA VAL A 71 2.12 -18.96 23.11
C VAL A 71 3.29 -17.99 23.27
N TYR A 72 4.52 -18.50 23.28
CA TYR A 72 5.74 -17.74 23.49
C TYR A 72 6.51 -17.61 22.17
N LYS A 73 6.84 -16.39 21.75
CA LYS A 73 7.63 -16.14 20.53
C LYS A 73 8.90 -15.38 20.86
N GLU A 74 10.03 -15.77 20.27
CA GLU A 74 11.28 -15.02 20.39
C GLU A 74 11.15 -13.69 19.63
N ILE A 75 11.58 -12.62 20.30
CA ILE A 75 11.82 -11.33 19.68
C ILE A 75 13.30 -11.31 19.26
N LYS A 76 13.59 -11.07 17.98
CA LYS A 76 14.97 -10.94 17.47
C LYS A 76 15.71 -9.86 18.26
N VAL A 77 17.02 -10.02 18.48
CA VAL A 77 17.81 -9.11 19.34
C VAL A 77 17.80 -7.65 18.85
N GLU A 78 17.73 -7.42 17.55
CA GLU A 78 17.59 -6.08 16.94
C GLU A 78 16.24 -5.43 17.24
N ASP A 79 15.19 -6.25 17.26
CA ASP A 79 13.84 -5.86 17.62
C ASP A 79 13.74 -5.60 19.13
N ALA A 80 14.36 -6.42 19.98
CA ALA A 80 14.37 -6.25 21.44
C ALA A 80 15.02 -4.92 21.88
N ALA A 81 16.06 -4.45 21.16
CA ALA A 81 16.66 -3.13 21.40
C ALA A 81 15.70 -1.99 21.02
N LYS A 82 14.93 -2.15 19.93
CA LYS A 82 13.90 -1.19 19.49
C LYS A 82 12.68 -1.17 20.43
N PHE A 83 12.33 -2.32 21.01
CA PHE A 83 11.24 -2.48 21.97
C PHE A 83 11.57 -2.03 23.41
N LYS A 84 12.85 -1.74 23.69
CA LYS A 84 13.33 -1.33 25.02
C LYS A 84 12.65 -0.04 25.51
N GLY A 85 11.83 -0.16 26.55
CA GLY A 85 11.08 0.95 27.14
C GLY A 85 9.75 1.29 26.46
N LEU A 86 9.20 0.40 25.63
CA LEU A 86 7.79 0.45 25.22
C LEU A 86 6.93 -0.26 26.27
N GLY A 87 5.83 0.36 26.67
CA GLY A 87 4.87 -0.23 27.59
C GLY A 87 3.98 -1.27 26.90
N PRO A 88 3.15 -1.96 27.70
CA PRO A 88 2.27 -3.01 27.19
C PRO A 88 1.22 -2.50 26.19
N GLN A 89 0.79 -1.24 26.32
CA GLN A 89 -0.16 -0.62 25.39
C GLN A 89 0.50 -0.27 24.04
N GLU A 90 1.73 0.22 24.05
CA GLU A 90 2.48 0.49 22.83
C GLU A 90 2.77 -0.79 22.05
N MET A 91 3.11 -1.87 22.77
CA MET A 91 3.34 -3.18 22.16
C MET A 91 2.08 -3.75 21.50
N LEU A 92 0.92 -3.57 22.14
CA LEU A 92 -0.37 -3.97 21.57
C LEU A 92 -0.65 -3.24 20.25
N VAL A 93 -0.52 -1.90 20.23
CA VAL A 93 -0.76 -1.12 19.01
C VAL A 93 0.23 -1.50 17.90
N TYR A 94 1.51 -1.69 18.22
CA TYR A 94 2.51 -2.15 17.26
C TYR A 94 2.16 -3.52 16.67
N GLN A 95 1.69 -4.45 17.50
CA GLN A 95 1.28 -5.78 17.05
C GLN A 95 0.08 -5.74 16.11
N LEU A 96 -0.93 -4.91 16.39
CA LEU A 96 -2.07 -4.73 15.50
C LEU A 96 -1.61 -4.18 14.12
N ILE A 97 -0.67 -3.23 14.11
CA ILE A 97 -0.12 -2.69 12.86
C ILE A 97 0.65 -3.77 12.10
N LYS A 98 1.43 -4.59 12.82
CA LYS A 98 2.16 -5.73 12.25
C LYS A 98 1.24 -6.77 11.62
N GLN A 99 0.07 -7.03 12.21
CA GLN A 99 -0.93 -7.95 11.66
C GLN A 99 -1.56 -7.43 10.35
N THR A 100 -1.75 -6.11 10.22
CA THR A 100 -2.30 -5.52 8.98
C THR A 100 -1.32 -5.50 7.80
N GLY A 101 -0.02 -5.64 8.09
CA GLY A 101 1.05 -5.70 7.07
C GLY A 101 1.01 -4.51 6.10
N ASN A 102 0.90 -4.83 4.82
CA ASN A 102 1.15 -3.94 3.68
C ASN A 102 -0.04 -3.00 3.41
N LYS A 103 -1.24 -3.32 3.92
CA LYS A 103 -2.46 -2.52 3.77
C LYS A 103 -2.52 -1.36 4.79
N GLY A 104 -1.68 -1.42 5.82
CA GLY A 104 -1.67 -0.45 6.91
C GLY A 104 -2.98 -0.46 7.72
N MET A 105 -2.97 0.25 8.84
CA MET A 105 -4.12 0.34 9.75
C MET A 105 -4.53 1.79 10.00
N TRP A 106 -5.83 2.06 9.97
CA TRP A 106 -6.39 3.37 10.28
C TRP A 106 -6.67 3.52 11.78
N THR A 107 -6.54 4.74 12.32
CA THR A 107 -6.74 5.04 13.74
C THR A 107 -8.11 4.64 14.30
N LYS A 108 -9.16 4.64 13.46
CA LYS A 108 -10.49 4.15 13.89
C LYS A 108 -10.51 2.64 14.10
N ASP A 109 -9.83 1.89 13.23
CA ASP A 109 -9.75 0.43 13.33
C ASP A 109 -8.86 0.04 14.52
N MET A 110 -7.78 0.79 14.78
CA MET A 110 -6.98 0.63 16.00
C MET A 110 -7.84 0.80 17.25
N LYS A 111 -8.68 1.84 17.29
CA LYS A 111 -9.58 2.10 18.43
C LYS A 111 -10.54 0.93 18.64
N PHE A 112 -11.10 0.38 17.56
CA PHE A 112 -12.03 -0.74 17.65
C PHE A 112 -11.35 -2.02 18.15
N GLN A 113 -10.14 -2.32 17.67
CA GLN A 113 -9.42 -3.55 18.03
C GLN A 113 -8.68 -3.47 19.38
N SER A 114 -8.11 -2.31 19.72
CA SER A 114 -7.32 -2.15 20.95
C SER A 114 -8.16 -1.71 22.15
N ASN A 115 -9.41 -1.28 21.94
CA ASN A 115 -10.29 -0.67 22.95
C ASN A 115 -9.64 0.52 23.72
N LEU A 116 -8.67 1.20 23.10
CA LEU A 116 -7.96 2.35 23.68
C LEU A 116 -8.61 3.66 23.22
N GLN A 117 -8.48 4.71 24.03
CA GLN A 117 -9.01 6.02 23.63
C GLN A 117 -8.14 6.69 22.55
N GLN A 118 -8.76 7.45 21.66
CA GLN A 118 -8.07 8.11 20.53
C GLN A 118 -6.88 9.01 20.93
N PRO A 119 -6.92 9.77 22.05
CA PRO A 119 -5.76 10.55 22.51
C PRO A 119 -4.57 9.67 22.91
N GLN A 120 -4.82 8.50 23.52
CA GLN A 120 -3.80 7.55 23.90
C GLN A 120 -3.15 6.93 22.67
N ILE A 121 -3.96 6.48 21.70
CA ILE A 121 -3.48 5.95 20.41
C ILE A 121 -2.59 6.99 19.72
N THR A 122 -3.01 8.26 19.70
CA THR A 122 -2.22 9.34 19.09
C THR A 122 -0.87 9.55 19.79
N LYS A 123 -0.81 9.45 21.12
CA LYS A 123 0.44 9.53 21.90
C LYS A 123 1.36 8.34 21.60
N ILE A 124 0.80 7.13 21.60
CA ILE A 124 1.51 5.90 21.28
C ILE A 124 2.09 5.96 19.86
N LEU A 125 1.29 6.38 18.87
CA LEU A 125 1.74 6.50 17.48
C LEU A 125 2.88 7.52 17.34
N LYS A 126 2.86 8.65 18.07
CA LYS A 126 3.99 9.59 18.09
C LYS A 126 5.27 8.96 18.66
N THR A 127 5.15 8.16 19.73
CA THR A 127 6.29 7.42 20.29
C THR A 127 6.84 6.39 19.31
N LEU A 128 5.95 5.67 18.61
CA LEU A 128 6.33 4.66 17.61
C LEU A 128 6.93 5.29 16.35
N GLU A 129 6.39 6.42 15.86
CA GLU A 129 6.96 7.21 14.76
C GLU A 129 8.32 7.79 15.15
N GLY A 130 8.45 8.34 16.36
CA GLY A 130 9.71 8.92 16.85
C GLY A 130 10.85 7.90 17.03
N ARG A 131 10.52 6.60 17.12
CA ARG A 131 11.50 5.49 17.17
C ARG A 131 11.69 4.80 15.82
N ASN A 132 11.10 5.31 14.73
CA ASN A 132 11.12 4.70 13.40
C ASN A 132 10.62 3.24 13.39
N LEU A 133 9.64 2.90 14.25
CA LEU A 133 9.00 1.57 14.24
C LEU A 133 7.81 1.52 13.30
N VAL A 134 7.10 2.63 13.22
CA VAL A 134 5.91 2.80 12.40
C VAL A 134 6.10 4.04 11.54
N LYS A 135 5.67 3.98 10.29
CA LYS A 135 5.54 5.15 9.42
C LYS A 135 4.08 5.39 9.11
N SER A 136 3.76 6.64 8.79
CA SER A 136 2.46 7.00 8.30
C SER A 136 2.47 7.25 6.81
N VAL A 137 1.47 6.69 6.14
CA VAL A 137 1.25 6.85 4.70
C VAL A 137 -0.18 7.38 4.54
N ARG A 138 -0.43 8.23 3.55
CA ARG A 138 -1.80 8.60 3.19
C ARG A 138 -2.28 7.66 2.12
N SER A 139 -3.45 7.08 2.33
CA SER A 139 -4.10 6.24 1.33
C SER A 139 -4.69 7.12 0.24
N VAL A 140 -4.33 6.85 -1.01
CA VAL A 140 -4.88 7.51 -2.20
C VAL A 140 -6.34 7.09 -2.42
N THR A 141 -6.60 5.78 -2.42
CA THR A 141 -7.93 5.18 -2.65
C THR A 141 -8.93 5.50 -1.53
N GLY A 142 -8.46 5.74 -0.31
CA GLY A 142 -9.30 6.01 0.86
C GLY A 142 -9.65 7.49 1.10
N GLY A 143 -9.32 8.40 0.18
CA GLY A 143 -9.56 9.84 0.35
C GLY A 143 -8.54 10.52 1.27
N ASN A 144 -7.24 10.26 1.07
CA ASN A 144 -6.13 10.82 1.84
C ASN A 144 -6.14 10.48 3.34
N LYS A 145 -6.82 9.39 3.73
CA LYS A 145 -6.83 8.91 5.12
C LYS A 145 -5.43 8.48 5.54
N LYS A 146 -5.01 8.95 6.71
CA LYS A 146 -3.72 8.60 7.33
C LYS A 146 -3.79 7.17 7.87
N VAL A 147 -3.03 6.27 7.26
CA VAL A 147 -2.86 4.87 7.64
C VAL A 147 -1.45 4.66 8.14
N TYR A 148 -1.27 3.75 9.09
CA TYR A 148 0.00 3.48 9.74
C TYR A 148 0.46 2.06 9.42
N MET A 149 1.74 1.90 9.13
CA MET A 149 2.35 0.62 8.79
C MET A 149 3.76 0.52 9.36
N LEU A 150 4.35 -0.67 9.36
CA LEU A 150 5.73 -0.83 9.83
C LEU A 150 6.68 -0.02 8.97
N TYR A 151 7.73 0.52 9.60
CA TYR A 151 8.71 1.37 8.91
C TYR A 151 9.40 0.64 7.75
N GLU A 152 9.76 -0.62 7.98
CA GLU A 152 10.46 -1.50 7.03
C GLU A 152 9.57 -2.03 5.90
N LEU A 153 8.24 -1.94 6.02
CA LEU A 153 7.32 -2.47 5.01
C LEU A 153 7.00 -1.42 3.94
N GLU A 154 7.07 -1.81 2.66
CA GLU A 154 6.62 -0.97 1.56
C GLU A 154 5.08 -0.97 1.43
N PRO A 155 4.44 0.19 1.25
CA PRO A 155 2.99 0.28 1.11
C PRO A 155 2.52 -0.46 -0.14
N SER A 156 1.36 -1.14 -0.04
CA SER A 156 0.76 -1.79 -1.21
C SER A 156 0.37 -0.78 -2.29
N ARG A 157 0.34 -1.21 -3.56
CA ARG A 157 -0.08 -0.36 -4.70
C ARG A 157 -1.49 0.19 -4.54
N GLU A 158 -2.40 -0.57 -3.94
CA GLU A 158 -3.76 -0.12 -3.60
C GLU A 158 -3.77 1.10 -2.66
N LEU A 159 -2.71 1.24 -1.85
CA LEU A 159 -2.55 2.32 -0.88
C LEU A 159 -1.84 3.52 -1.49
N THR A 160 -0.83 3.28 -2.35
CA THR A 160 -0.05 4.32 -3.03
C THR A 160 -0.72 4.85 -4.30
N GLY A 161 -1.72 4.17 -4.84
CA GLY A 161 -2.41 4.55 -6.09
C GLY A 161 -1.74 4.01 -7.36
N GLY A 162 -0.76 3.11 -7.24
CA GLY A 162 -0.05 2.53 -8.38
C GLY A 162 1.05 3.43 -8.95
N ALA A 163 1.36 3.27 -10.25
CA ALA A 163 2.48 3.94 -10.88
C ALA A 163 2.27 5.45 -11.17
N TRP A 164 1.03 5.91 -11.06
CA TRP A 164 0.60 7.28 -11.40
C TRP A 164 0.78 8.31 -10.28
N TYR A 165 1.22 7.86 -9.11
CA TYR A 165 1.35 8.70 -7.93
C TYR A 165 2.80 8.73 -7.44
N THR A 166 3.42 9.91 -7.55
CA THR A 166 4.70 10.19 -6.90
C THR A 166 4.43 10.94 -5.59
N GLU A 167 4.99 10.48 -4.47
CA GLU A 167 4.85 11.17 -3.17
C GLU A 167 3.40 11.50 -2.78
N GLN A 168 2.45 10.61 -3.09
CA GLN A 168 1.01 10.79 -2.81
C GLN A 168 0.35 11.94 -3.60
N LYS A 169 0.98 12.40 -4.69
CA LYS A 169 0.40 13.33 -5.66
C LYS A 169 0.26 12.64 -7.01
N PHE A 170 -0.86 12.90 -7.68
CA PHE A 170 -1.08 12.45 -9.06
C PHE A 170 -0.09 13.16 -9.98
N ASP A 171 0.76 12.40 -10.65
CA ASP A 171 1.84 12.91 -11.50
C ASP A 171 1.34 13.02 -12.94
N SER A 172 0.50 14.04 -13.20
CA SER A 172 -0.06 14.28 -14.52
C SER A 172 1.00 14.61 -15.56
N GLU A 173 2.10 15.27 -15.16
CA GLU A 173 3.21 15.61 -16.06
C GLU A 173 3.93 14.36 -16.54
N PHE A 174 4.18 13.40 -15.63
CA PHE A 174 4.73 12.11 -15.98
C PHE A 174 3.83 11.31 -16.93
N ILE A 175 2.52 11.27 -16.66
CA ILE A 175 1.56 10.59 -17.53
C ILE A 175 1.55 11.21 -18.93
N GLU A 176 1.47 12.53 -19.04
CA GLU A 176 1.47 13.20 -20.35
C GLU A 176 2.80 13.00 -21.10
N ALA A 177 3.93 13.01 -20.40
CA ALA A 177 5.23 12.69 -21.01
C ALA A 177 5.29 11.25 -21.53
N LEU A 178 4.72 10.29 -20.79
CA LEU A 178 4.63 8.89 -21.20
C LEU A 178 3.69 8.72 -22.39
N ARG A 179 2.51 9.36 -22.36
CA ARG A 179 1.55 9.41 -23.48
C ARG A 179 2.19 9.94 -24.75
N GLU A 180 2.92 11.05 -24.65
CA GLU A 180 3.61 11.65 -25.79
C GLU A 180 4.73 10.75 -26.32
N ALA A 181 5.51 10.11 -25.44
CA ALA A 181 6.54 9.16 -25.84
C ALA A 181 5.98 7.93 -26.56
N CYS A 182 4.90 7.33 -26.03
CA CYS A 182 4.22 6.20 -26.66
C CYS A 182 3.62 6.60 -28.02
N SER A 183 2.92 7.73 -28.08
CA SER A 183 2.34 8.25 -29.31
C SER A 183 3.41 8.48 -30.39
N GLN A 184 4.54 9.09 -30.04
CA GLN A 184 5.64 9.31 -30.98
C GLN A 184 6.31 8.00 -31.44
N PHE A 185 6.39 6.99 -30.59
CA PHE A 185 6.94 5.68 -30.95
C PHE A 185 6.02 4.97 -31.95
N ILE A 186 4.72 4.92 -31.68
CA ILE A 186 3.70 4.33 -32.56
C ILE A 186 3.68 5.05 -33.92
N HIS A 187 3.78 6.39 -33.93
CA HIS A 187 3.85 7.17 -35.17
C HIS A 187 5.12 6.91 -36.01
N LYS A 188 6.22 6.47 -35.39
CA LYS A 188 7.47 6.17 -36.10
C LYS A 188 7.50 4.75 -36.64
N GLN A 189 7.00 3.78 -35.87
CA GLN A 189 7.01 2.37 -36.25
C GLN A 189 5.83 2.00 -37.16
N GLY A 190 4.67 2.65 -36.98
CA GLY A 190 3.47 2.45 -37.78
C GLY A 190 2.57 1.34 -37.25
N ASP A 191 3.13 0.19 -36.86
CA ASP A 191 2.37 -0.93 -36.31
C ASP A 191 3.19 -1.59 -35.19
N VAL A 192 2.64 -1.68 -33.98
CA VAL A 192 3.37 -2.17 -32.79
C VAL A 192 2.46 -2.94 -31.85
N THR A 193 3.03 -3.92 -31.15
CA THR A 193 2.34 -4.66 -30.08
C THR A 193 2.51 -3.96 -28.72
N LEU A 194 1.70 -4.37 -27.73
CA LEU A 194 1.90 -3.93 -26.33
C LEU A 194 3.32 -4.25 -25.84
N GLY A 195 3.86 -5.41 -26.20
CA GLY A 195 5.20 -5.85 -25.81
C GLY A 195 6.29 -4.91 -26.33
N ASP A 196 6.19 -4.48 -27.58
CA ASP A 196 7.14 -3.54 -28.19
C ASP A 196 7.15 -2.18 -27.48
N VAL A 197 5.96 -1.69 -27.09
CA VAL A 197 5.83 -0.42 -26.35
C VAL A 197 6.41 -0.55 -24.95
N VAL A 198 6.18 -1.68 -24.27
CA VAL A 198 6.74 -1.96 -22.95
C VAL A 198 8.27 -2.03 -23.01
N GLU A 199 8.84 -2.74 -23.98
CA GLU A 199 10.29 -2.81 -24.20
C GLU A 199 10.88 -1.43 -24.50
N PHE A 200 10.19 -0.62 -25.31
CA PHE A 200 10.58 0.75 -25.58
C PHE A 200 10.60 1.62 -24.31
N ILE A 201 9.59 1.51 -23.45
CA ILE A 201 9.52 2.23 -22.18
C ILE A 201 10.66 1.78 -21.25
N HIS A 202 10.93 0.49 -21.15
CA HIS A 202 12.05 -0.01 -20.36
C HIS A 202 13.40 0.48 -20.90
N SER A 203 13.59 0.49 -22.23
CA SER A 203 14.82 0.94 -22.87
C SER A 203 15.09 2.44 -22.69
N ARG A 204 14.04 3.27 -22.62
CA ARG A 204 14.15 4.71 -22.37
C ARG A 204 14.43 5.06 -20.92
N GLY A 205 14.33 4.11 -20.01
CA GLY A 205 14.66 4.32 -18.60
C GLY A 205 13.72 5.32 -17.94
N PHE A 206 12.41 5.04 -17.94
CA PHE A 206 11.49 5.66 -16.98
C PHE A 206 11.79 5.10 -15.57
N VAL A 207 12.99 5.36 -15.02
CA VAL A 207 13.56 4.71 -13.81
C VAL A 207 12.81 5.08 -12.52
N LYS A 208 11.91 6.07 -12.56
CA LYS A 208 11.30 6.61 -11.35
C LYS A 208 10.29 5.66 -10.69
N VAL A 209 9.65 4.77 -11.46
CA VAL A 209 8.55 3.93 -10.97
C VAL A 209 8.54 2.57 -11.67
N ASP A 210 8.23 1.51 -10.91
CA ASP A 210 7.97 0.17 -11.45
C ASP A 210 6.66 0.17 -12.27
N LEU A 211 6.80 0.27 -13.58
CA LEU A 211 5.72 0.25 -14.57
C LEU A 211 5.47 -1.19 -15.00
N ARG A 212 4.22 -1.66 -14.81
CA ARG A 212 3.77 -2.96 -15.32
C ARG A 212 3.14 -2.80 -16.69
N GLU A 213 2.99 -3.92 -17.39
CA GLU A 213 2.29 -3.97 -18.68
C GLU A 213 0.86 -3.39 -18.59
N GLU A 214 0.15 -3.66 -17.50
CA GLU A 214 -1.19 -3.09 -17.23
C GLU A 214 -1.19 -1.56 -17.17
N ASP A 215 -0.15 -0.95 -16.60
CA ASP A 215 -0.03 0.50 -16.51
C ASP A 215 0.22 1.08 -17.90
N VAL A 216 1.11 0.47 -18.68
CA VAL A 216 1.39 0.87 -20.07
C VAL A 216 0.14 0.72 -20.93
N LEU A 217 -0.59 -0.38 -20.81
CA LEU A 217 -1.85 -0.61 -21.52
C LEU A 217 -2.88 0.47 -21.20
N SER A 218 -3.01 0.89 -19.94
CA SER A 218 -3.93 1.97 -19.56
C SER A 218 -3.58 3.31 -20.25
N VAL A 219 -2.29 3.59 -20.45
CA VAL A 219 -1.81 4.77 -21.18
C VAL A 219 -2.12 4.65 -22.67
N ILE A 220 -1.88 3.49 -23.27
CA ILE A 220 -2.21 3.22 -24.67
C ILE A 220 -3.71 3.35 -24.90
N ASN A 221 -4.54 2.75 -24.05
CA ASN A 221 -6.00 2.88 -24.11
C ASN A 221 -6.45 4.35 -24.02
N SER A 222 -5.79 5.18 -23.20
CA SER A 222 -6.07 6.62 -23.16
C SER A 222 -5.77 7.32 -24.50
N LEU A 223 -4.79 6.84 -25.27
CA LEU A 223 -4.46 7.38 -26.59
C LEU A 223 -5.46 6.88 -27.65
N VAL A 224 -5.95 5.64 -27.51
CA VAL A 224 -7.03 5.08 -28.33
C VAL A 224 -8.31 5.87 -28.13
N TYR A 225 -8.72 6.12 -26.88
CA TYR A 225 -9.94 6.87 -26.58
C TYR A 225 -9.86 8.34 -27.01
N ASP A 226 -8.67 8.93 -27.01
CA ASP A 226 -8.44 10.27 -27.57
C ASP A 226 -8.44 10.29 -29.10
N GLY A 227 -8.53 9.14 -29.77
CA GLY A 227 -8.46 9.00 -31.23
C GLY A 227 -7.11 9.41 -31.80
N ARG A 228 -6.03 9.25 -31.04
CA ARG A 228 -4.65 9.50 -31.50
C ARG A 228 -4.03 8.26 -32.16
N ILE A 229 -4.44 7.08 -31.72
CA ILE A 229 -4.02 5.78 -32.24
C ILE A 229 -5.26 4.89 -32.38
N ASP A 230 -5.18 3.90 -33.27
CA ASP A 230 -6.19 2.85 -33.43
C ASP A 230 -5.64 1.53 -32.87
N SER A 231 -6.51 0.76 -32.21
CA SER A 231 -6.25 -0.64 -31.85
C SER A 231 -6.87 -1.55 -32.91
N VAL A 232 -6.13 -2.57 -33.35
CA VAL A 232 -6.53 -3.53 -34.39
C VAL A 232 -6.05 -4.91 -33.99
N ASP A 233 -6.96 -5.89 -34.03
CA ASP A 233 -6.60 -7.29 -33.84
C ASP A 233 -6.14 -7.90 -35.17
N ASP A 234 -5.08 -8.70 -35.14
CA ASP A 234 -4.62 -9.48 -36.30
C ASP A 234 -5.38 -10.80 -36.47
N GLU A 235 -4.95 -11.63 -37.43
CA GLU A 235 -5.58 -12.93 -37.72
C GLU A 235 -5.45 -13.93 -36.55
N ASP A 236 -4.54 -13.69 -35.61
CA ASP A 236 -4.25 -14.51 -34.44
C ASP A 236 -4.84 -13.92 -33.13
N ASP A 237 -5.77 -12.96 -33.22
CA ASP A 237 -6.36 -12.21 -32.09
C ASP A 237 -5.31 -11.46 -31.23
N VAL A 238 -4.18 -11.07 -31.82
CA VAL A 238 -3.16 -10.25 -31.15
C VAL A 238 -3.48 -8.77 -31.40
N GLU A 239 -3.56 -8.01 -30.32
CA GLU A 239 -3.85 -6.56 -30.37
C GLU A 239 -2.60 -5.77 -30.80
N HIS A 240 -2.75 -5.03 -31.91
CA HIS A 240 -1.75 -4.10 -32.45
C HIS A 240 -2.23 -2.66 -32.36
N PHE A 241 -1.29 -1.73 -32.19
CA PHE A 241 -1.54 -0.31 -32.09
C PHE A 241 -0.86 0.44 -33.25
N ARG A 242 -1.64 1.23 -33.96
CA ARG A 242 -1.17 2.03 -35.09
C ARG A 242 -1.62 3.48 -35.02
N PRO A 243 -0.96 4.43 -35.70
CA PRO A 243 -1.44 5.80 -35.78
C PRO A 243 -2.86 5.87 -36.30
N ALA A 244 -3.69 6.73 -35.70
CA ALA A 244 -5.08 6.86 -36.11
C ALA A 244 -5.15 7.33 -37.57
N MET A 245 -5.88 6.57 -38.40
CA MET A 245 -6.00 6.89 -39.82
C MET A 245 -6.73 8.21 -40.05
N LEU A 246 -7.71 8.52 -39.19
CA LEU A 246 -8.48 9.75 -39.18
C LEU A 246 -8.32 10.43 -37.82
N LYS A 247 -7.76 11.63 -37.82
CA LYS A 247 -7.73 12.45 -36.61
C LYS A 247 -9.13 12.91 -36.29
N ILE A 248 -9.58 12.71 -35.05
CA ILE A 248 -10.84 13.30 -34.58
C ILE A 248 -10.65 14.82 -34.54
N PRO A 249 -11.37 15.60 -35.36
CA PRO A 249 -11.22 17.04 -35.35
C PRO A 249 -11.73 17.59 -34.02
N ARG A 250 -10.96 18.49 -33.40
CA ARG A 250 -11.35 19.10 -32.11
C ARG A 250 -12.66 19.88 -32.18
N GLN A 251 -13.01 20.36 -33.37
CA GLN A 251 -14.24 21.09 -33.65
C GLN A 251 -14.76 20.69 -35.03
N SER A 252 -16.08 20.69 -35.17
CA SER A 252 -16.77 20.66 -36.45
C SER A 252 -17.49 21.99 -36.69
N ALA A 253 -17.93 22.21 -37.93
CA ALA A 253 -18.78 23.36 -38.28
C ALA A 253 -20.04 23.44 -37.42
N PHE A 254 -20.53 22.30 -36.91
CA PHE A 254 -21.68 22.24 -36.02
C PHE A 254 -21.33 22.68 -34.59
N THR A 255 -20.18 22.26 -34.06
CA THR A 255 -19.74 22.69 -32.71
C THR A 255 -19.22 24.13 -32.67
N SER A 256 -18.87 24.70 -33.82
CA SER A 256 -18.40 26.09 -33.93
C SER A 256 -19.52 27.13 -33.96
N ILE A 257 -20.78 26.71 -34.07
CA ILE A 257 -21.95 27.60 -34.02
C ILE A 257 -22.68 27.46 -32.67
N PRO A 258 -23.27 28.54 -32.14
CA PRO A 258 -23.94 28.51 -30.84
C PRO A 258 -25.08 27.49 -30.77
N CYS A 259 -25.74 27.20 -31.91
CA CYS A 259 -26.80 26.20 -31.97
C CYS A 259 -26.33 24.76 -31.69
N GLY A 260 -25.13 24.37 -32.15
CA GLY A 260 -24.71 22.97 -32.05
C GLY A 260 -24.31 22.54 -30.63
N VAL A 261 -24.10 23.52 -29.75
CA VAL A 261 -23.82 23.31 -28.32
C VAL A 261 -24.87 23.95 -27.41
N CYS A 262 -26.01 24.38 -27.97
CA CYS A 262 -27.04 25.10 -27.23
C CYS A 262 -27.77 24.17 -26.24
N PRO A 263 -27.74 24.45 -24.92
CA PRO A 263 -28.36 23.58 -23.92
C PRO A 263 -29.90 23.56 -24.01
N VAL A 264 -30.49 24.56 -24.67
CA VAL A 264 -31.95 24.70 -24.84
C VAL A 264 -32.37 24.54 -26.31
N PHE A 265 -31.54 23.90 -27.14
CA PHE A 265 -31.79 23.72 -28.58
C PHE A 265 -33.21 23.17 -28.86
N ALA A 266 -33.61 22.13 -28.13
CA ALA A 266 -34.92 21.47 -28.30
C ALA A 266 -36.14 22.37 -27.99
N GLN A 267 -35.92 23.46 -27.23
CA GLN A 267 -36.97 24.42 -26.84
C GLN A 267 -37.01 25.65 -27.76
N CYS A 268 -36.01 25.81 -28.63
CA CYS A 268 -35.90 26.96 -29.52
C CYS A 268 -36.85 26.80 -30.72
N ARG A 269 -37.82 27.72 -30.85
CA ARG A 269 -38.78 27.71 -31.95
C ARG A 269 -39.05 29.14 -32.46
N PRO A 270 -39.40 29.31 -33.75
CA PRO A 270 -39.97 30.56 -34.23
C PRO A 270 -41.17 30.96 -33.35
N ASP A 271 -41.25 32.24 -32.97
CA ASP A 271 -42.32 32.83 -32.15
C ASP A 271 -42.49 32.29 -30.72
N GLY A 272 -41.56 31.45 -30.25
CA GLY A 272 -41.52 30.96 -28.87
C GLY A 272 -40.85 31.92 -27.88
N PRO A 273 -40.98 31.66 -26.56
CA PRO A 273 -40.25 32.41 -25.53
C PRO A 273 -38.73 32.27 -25.67
N ILE A 274 -38.27 31.13 -26.18
CA ILE A 274 -36.90 30.88 -26.64
C ILE A 274 -36.96 30.81 -28.16
N SER A 275 -36.37 31.78 -28.85
CA SER A 275 -36.41 31.89 -30.32
C SER A 275 -35.07 32.33 -30.88
N PRO A 276 -34.76 31.98 -32.15
CA PRO A 276 -33.52 32.42 -32.78
C PRO A 276 -33.39 33.95 -32.87
N ALA A 277 -34.51 34.65 -33.06
CA ALA A 277 -34.55 36.11 -33.22
C ALA A 277 -34.21 36.90 -31.95
N LYS A 278 -34.33 36.28 -30.77
CA LYS A 278 -34.01 36.89 -29.46
C LYS A 278 -32.91 36.09 -28.73
N CYS A 279 -32.08 35.38 -29.49
CA CYS A 279 -31.14 34.41 -28.94
C CYS A 279 -29.86 35.08 -28.44
N ILE A 280 -29.71 35.17 -27.11
CA ILE A 280 -28.50 35.70 -26.47
C ILE A 280 -27.19 35.00 -26.87
N TYR A 281 -27.27 33.72 -27.28
CA TYR A 281 -26.08 32.96 -27.70
C TYR A 281 -25.63 33.38 -29.10
N PHE A 282 -26.57 33.72 -29.99
CA PHE A 282 -26.24 34.27 -31.30
C PHE A 282 -25.76 35.70 -31.19
N ASP A 283 -26.43 36.52 -30.37
CA ASP A 283 -26.02 37.92 -30.16
C ASP A 283 -24.56 37.98 -29.70
N LYS A 284 -24.19 37.20 -28.67
CA LYS A 284 -22.80 37.13 -28.18
C LYS A 284 -21.80 36.55 -29.19
N TRP A 285 -22.24 35.65 -30.06
CA TRP A 285 -21.37 35.00 -31.04
C TRP A 285 -21.14 35.88 -32.28
N LEU A 286 -22.11 36.74 -32.61
CA LEU A 286 -22.04 37.73 -33.69
C LEU A 286 -21.49 39.09 -33.22
N ASP A 287 -21.29 39.29 -31.91
CA ASP A 287 -20.66 40.48 -31.34
C ASP A 287 -19.14 40.35 -31.49
N PHE A 288 -18.59 41.02 -32.50
CA PHE A 288 -17.15 41.05 -32.84
C PHE A 288 -16.61 42.47 -32.89
#